data_AF-A0A6I9NYP9-F1
#
_entry.id   AF-A0A6I9NYP9-F1
#
_cell.length_a   1.000
_cell.length_b   1.000
_cell.length_c   1.000
_cell.angle_alpha   90.00
_cell.angle_beta   90.00
_cell.angle_gamma   90.00
#
_symmetry.space_group_name_H-M   'P 1'
#
loop_
_entity.id
_entity.type
_entity.pdbx_description
1 polymer ?
#
loop_
_entity_poly.entity_id
_entity_poly.type
_entity_poly.pdbx_seq_one_letter_code
_entity_poly.pdbx_strand_id
1 'polypeptide(L)'
;CVPHPGSATVEREGMSGALVKDMRNYFQVSPEYFSMLLVGKDGNVKSWYPSPMYSMAIIYELVDSMQLRRQEMAIQQSLGMRCPEDEYGGYGYHQHGYQDGYHQGYGY
;
A
#
# COMPACT_ATOMS: atom_id res chain seq x y z
N CYS A 1 -0.05 -8.75 8.94
CA CYS A 1 0.90 -9.69 9.57
C CYS A 1 1.47 -10.69 8.57
N VAL A 2 2.77 -10.92 8.66
CA VAL A 2 3.56 -11.92 7.93
C VAL A 2 4.33 -12.71 9.02
N PRO A 3 4.55 -14.03 8.85
CA PRO A 3 5.08 -14.87 9.92
C PRO A 3 6.55 -14.62 10.22
N HIS A 4 7.01 -15.09 11.37
CA HIS A 4 8.21 -14.68 12.14
C HIS A 4 9.63 -14.78 11.49
N PRO A 5 9.85 -15.12 10.20
CA PRO A 5 11.05 -14.66 9.50
C PRO A 5 10.82 -13.50 8.51
N GLY A 6 9.60 -12.99 8.38
CA GLY A 6 9.24 -11.80 7.62
C GLY A 6 8.37 -10.89 8.47
N SER A 7 8.96 -9.88 9.11
CA SER A 7 8.17 -8.79 9.65
C SER A 7 7.40 -8.12 8.50
N ALA A 8 6.11 -7.86 8.69
CA ALA A 8 5.37 -6.99 7.80
C ALA A 8 5.64 -5.54 8.22
N THR A 9 6.87 -5.07 8.02
CA THR A 9 7.21 -3.67 8.18
C THR A 9 6.79 -2.94 6.89
N VAL A 10 6.07 -1.83 7.01
CA VAL A 10 5.90 -0.89 5.89
C VAL A 10 7.24 -0.18 5.72
N GLU A 11 8.19 -0.84 5.10
CA GLU A 11 9.51 -0.28 4.83
C GLU A 11 9.45 0.59 3.58
N ARG A 12 9.82 1.86 3.75
CA ARG A 12 10.13 2.74 2.62
C ARG A 12 11.59 2.51 2.23
N GLU A 13 11.83 1.43 1.52
CA GLU A 13 13.14 1.23 0.90
C GLU A 13 13.32 2.21 -0.26
N GLY A 14 14.47 2.89 -0.31
CA GLY A 14 14.83 3.77 -1.41
C GLY A 14 15.09 2.96 -2.67
N MET A 15 14.11 2.90 -3.57
CA MET A 15 14.28 2.25 -4.86
C MET A 15 15.13 3.12 -5.79
N SER A 16 16.05 2.51 -6.54
CA SER A 16 16.81 3.25 -7.56
C SER A 16 15.87 3.84 -8.63
N GLY A 17 16.20 5.02 -9.14
CA GLY A 17 15.38 5.67 -10.17
C GLY A 17 15.19 4.82 -11.43
N ALA A 18 16.19 4.00 -11.78
CA ALA A 18 16.11 3.05 -12.89
C ALA A 18 15.05 1.97 -12.64
N LEU A 19 15.05 1.35 -11.46
CA LEU A 19 14.07 0.33 -11.10
C LEU A 19 12.64 0.90 -11.08
N VAL A 20 12.46 2.10 -10.54
CA VAL A 20 11.15 2.78 -10.54
C VAL A 20 10.66 3.02 -11.97
N LYS A 21 11.55 3.43 -12.88
CA LYS A 21 11.22 3.62 -14.30
C LYS A 21 10.82 2.29 -14.96
N ASP A 22 11.57 1.23 -14.70
CA ASP A 22 11.28 -0.09 -15.28
C ASP A 22 9.96 -0.67 -14.78
N MET A 23 9.66 -0.53 -13.49
CA MET A 23 8.36 -0.92 -12.93
C MET A 23 7.21 -0.13 -13.54
N ARG A 24 7.36 1.19 -13.70
CA ARG A 24 6.36 2.03 -14.37
C ARG A 24 6.12 1.58 -15.80
N ASN A 25 7.18 1.28 -16.56
CA ASN A 25 7.06 0.79 -17.92
C ASN A 25 6.35 -0.57 -17.97
N TYR A 26 6.74 -1.50 -17.09
CA TYR A 26 6.15 -2.83 -17.01
C TYR A 26 4.64 -2.78 -16.76
N PHE A 27 4.20 -1.96 -15.80
CA PHE A 27 2.77 -1.79 -15.48
C PHE A 27 2.07 -0.73 -16.34
N GLN A 28 2.76 -0.11 -17.30
CA GLN A 28 2.25 0.97 -18.15
C GLN A 28 1.71 2.18 -17.35
N VAL A 29 2.34 2.49 -16.23
CA VAL A 29 1.98 3.61 -15.35
C VAL A 29 2.70 4.89 -15.78
N SER A 30 1.93 5.90 -16.18
CA SER A 30 2.45 7.22 -16.50
C SER A 30 3.02 7.92 -15.25
N PRO A 31 4.14 8.66 -15.37
CA PRO A 31 4.61 9.55 -14.31
C PRO A 31 3.74 10.80 -14.13
N GLU A 32 2.90 11.12 -15.10
CA GLU A 32 2.10 12.37 -15.12
C GLU A 32 0.87 12.32 -14.21
N TYR A 33 0.39 11.11 -13.91
CA TYR A 33 -0.85 10.91 -13.16
C TYR A 33 -0.61 10.04 -11.94
N PHE A 34 -1.42 10.26 -10.90
CA PHE A 34 -1.46 9.35 -9.77
C PHE A 34 -1.96 7.98 -10.24
N SER A 35 -1.36 6.91 -9.72
CA SER A 35 -1.82 5.55 -9.97
C SER A 35 -1.45 4.66 -8.80
N MET A 36 -2.44 3.91 -8.32
CA MET A 36 -2.27 2.87 -7.33
C MET A 36 -2.75 1.56 -7.94
N LEU A 37 -1.89 0.54 -7.91
CA LEU A 37 -2.14 -0.77 -8.47
C LEU A 37 -2.20 -1.79 -7.35
N LEU A 38 -3.24 -2.63 -7.37
CA LEU A 38 -3.25 -3.86 -6.58
C LEU A 38 -2.71 -4.98 -7.45
N VAL A 39 -1.51 -5.45 -7.15
CA VAL A 39 -0.83 -6.51 -7.93
C VAL A 39 -0.89 -7.82 -7.13
N GLY A 40 -1.33 -8.90 -7.78
CA GLY A 40 -1.33 -10.23 -7.19
C GLY A 40 0.07 -10.83 -7.11
N LYS A 41 0.20 -11.92 -6.35
CA LYS A 41 1.48 -12.68 -6.25
C LYS A 41 1.93 -13.32 -7.56
N ASP A 42 1.01 -13.44 -8.51
CA ASP A 42 1.25 -13.84 -9.89
C ASP A 42 1.84 -12.71 -10.75
N GLY A 43 2.03 -11.51 -10.20
CA GLY A 43 2.52 -10.34 -10.93
C GLY A 43 1.44 -9.64 -11.76
N ASN A 44 0.20 -10.13 -11.75
CA ASN A 44 -0.90 -9.57 -12.52
C ASN A 44 -1.62 -8.46 -11.75
N VAL A 45 -2.01 -7.40 -12.45
CA VAL A 45 -2.83 -6.33 -11.90
C VAL A 45 -4.25 -6.85 -11.63
N LYS A 46 -4.71 -6.71 -10.39
CA LYS A 46 -6.07 -7.06 -9.95
C LYS A 46 -7.01 -5.86 -9.98
N SER A 47 -6.49 -4.67 -9.71
CA SER A 47 -7.23 -3.40 -9.84
C SER A 47 -6.29 -2.20 -10.00
N TRP A 48 -6.81 -1.14 -10.63
CA TRP A 48 -6.13 0.14 -10.85
C TRP A 48 -7.00 1.28 -10.33
N TYR A 49 -6.44 2.11 -9.44
CA TYR A 49 -7.06 3.31 -8.92
C TYR A 49 -6.33 4.58 -9.42
N PRO A 50 -6.99 5.46 -10.21
CA PRO A 50 -6.39 6.67 -10.74
C PRO A 50 -6.33 7.83 -9.72
N SER A 51 -6.89 7.62 -8.53
CA SER A 51 -6.94 8.62 -7.45
C SER A 51 -6.50 7.98 -6.12
N PRO A 52 -5.90 8.77 -5.21
CA PRO A 52 -5.57 8.28 -3.88
C PRO A 52 -6.85 7.90 -3.14
N MET A 53 -6.79 6.78 -2.41
CA MET A 53 -7.92 6.34 -1.59
C MET A 53 -7.89 7.01 -0.23
N TYR A 54 -9.08 7.32 0.30
CA TYR A 54 -9.24 7.95 1.61
C TYR A 54 -8.80 7.04 2.77
N SER A 55 -8.93 5.72 2.61
CA SER A 55 -8.56 4.74 3.63
C SER A 55 -7.92 3.50 3.03
N MET A 56 -6.76 3.15 3.56
CA MET A 56 -6.06 1.90 3.23
C MET A 56 -6.73 0.66 3.81
N ALA A 57 -7.61 0.80 4.81
CA ALA A 57 -8.32 -0.32 5.43
C ALA A 57 -9.13 -1.12 4.38
N ILE A 58 -9.75 -0.42 3.43
CA ILE A 58 -10.52 -1.05 2.34
C ILE A 58 -9.63 -1.93 1.45
N ILE A 59 -8.41 -1.48 1.14
CA ILE A 59 -7.46 -2.27 0.34
C ILE A 59 -6.98 -3.48 1.14
N TYR A 60 -6.73 -3.34 2.44
CA TYR A 60 -6.32 -4.45 3.28
C TYR A 60 -7.41 -5.51 3.45
N GLU A 61 -8.67 -5.10 3.64
CA GLU A 61 -9.82 -6.02 3.64
C GLU A 61 -9.96 -6.76 2.31
N LEU A 62 -9.75 -6.07 1.18
CA LEU A 62 -9.75 -6.70 -0.14
C LEU A 62 -8.62 -7.74 -0.26
N VAL A 63 -7.41 -7.41 0.19
CA VAL A 63 -6.27 -8.34 0.21
C VAL A 63 -6.58 -9.56 1.07
N ASP A 64 -7.10 -9.39 2.28
CA ASP A 64 -7.44 -10.48 3.20
C ASP A 64 -8.61 -11.32 2.72
N SER A 65 -9.48 -10.76 1.87
CA SER A 65 -10.56 -11.51 1.24
C SER A 65 -10.08 -12.49 0.17
N MET A 66 -8.86 -12.34 -0.37
CA MET A 66 -8.33 -13.16 -1.46
C MET A 66 -8.08 -14.61 -1.02
N GLN A 67 -8.36 -15.57 -1.91
CA GLN A 67 -8.26 -17.02 -1.60
C GLN A 67 -6.87 -17.42 -1.11
N LEU A 68 -5.81 -17.03 -1.84
CA LEU A 68 -4.43 -17.36 -1.48
C LEU A 68 -4.05 -16.76 -0.11
N ARG A 69 -4.54 -15.54 0.18
CA ARG A 69 -4.33 -14.89 1.47
C ARG A 69 -5.04 -15.62 2.60
N ARG A 70 -6.28 -16.09 2.39
CA ARG A 70 -7.00 -16.91 3.37
C ARG A 70 -6.29 -18.22 3.68
N GLN A 71 -5.71 -18.88 2.67
CA GLN A 71 -4.94 -20.11 2.88
C GLN A 71 -3.69 -19.86 3.74
N GLU A 72 -2.97 -18.76 3.48
CA GLU A 72 -1.83 -18.38 4.30
C GLU A 72 -2.22 -18.05 5.74
N MET A 73 -3.33 -17.34 5.94
CA MET A 73 -3.87 -17.05 7.27
C MET A 73 -4.25 -18.34 8.01
N ALA A 74 -4.87 -19.31 7.33
CA ALA A 74 -5.20 -20.61 7.92
C ALA A 74 -3.95 -21.40 8.35
N ILE A 75 -2.88 -21.37 7.54
CA ILE A 75 -1.59 -21.99 7.89
C ILE A 75 -0.93 -21.26 9.06
N GLN A 76 -0.98 -19.92 9.09
CA GLN A 76 -0.47 -19.14 10.22
C GLN A 76 -1.20 -19.50 11.52
N GLN A 77 -2.52 -19.61 11.46
CA GLN A 77 -3.36 -20.01 12.60
C GLN A 77 -3.06 -21.45 13.06
N SER A 78 -2.91 -22.41 12.13
CA SER A 78 -2.63 -23.80 12.48
C SER A 78 -1.26 -23.99 13.14
N LEU A 79 -0.30 -23.12 12.80
CA LEU A 79 1.04 -23.08 13.39
C LEU A 79 1.11 -22.25 14.68
N GLY A 80 -0.02 -21.74 15.19
CA GLY A 80 -0.07 -20.92 16.40
C GLY A 80 0.58 -19.54 16.23
N MET A 81 0.83 -19.09 15.00
CA MET A 81 1.39 -17.78 14.72
C MET A 81 0.30 -16.73 14.95
N ARG A 82 0.49 -15.91 15.98
CA ARG A 82 -0.38 -14.77 16.26
C ARG A 82 0.23 -13.52 15.67
N CYS A 83 -0.58 -12.80 14.91
CA CYS A 83 -0.34 -11.39 14.69
C CYS A 83 -0.27 -10.70 16.07
N PRO A 84 0.71 -9.82 16.31
CA PRO A 84 0.48 -8.78 17.30
C PRO A 84 -0.83 -8.09 16.93
N GLU A 85 -1.66 -7.77 17.91
CA GLU A 85 -2.61 -6.68 17.73
C GLU A 85 -1.75 -5.44 17.57
N ASP A 86 -1.34 -5.18 16.33
CA ASP A 86 -0.72 -3.91 16.02
C ASP A 86 -1.71 -2.85 16.48
N GLU A 87 -1.18 -1.92 17.25
CA GLU A 87 -1.72 -0.65 17.68
C GLU A 87 -2.08 0.23 16.45
N TYR A 88 -2.83 -0.31 15.50
CA TYR A 88 -3.51 0.38 14.41
C TYR A 88 -4.64 1.29 14.92
N GLY A 89 -4.83 1.36 16.25
CA GLY A 89 -5.67 2.33 16.95
C GLY A 89 -4.89 3.50 17.58
N GLY A 90 -3.57 3.56 17.44
CA GLY A 90 -2.72 4.59 18.07
C GLY A 90 -2.46 5.85 17.25
N TYR A 91 -2.91 5.93 16.00
CA TYR A 91 -2.90 7.18 15.24
C TYR A 91 -4.14 7.98 15.60
N GLY A 92 -4.06 8.64 16.75
CA GLY A 92 -5.00 9.66 17.15
C GLY A 92 -5.23 10.64 16.01
N TYR A 93 -6.50 10.83 15.66
CA TYR A 93 -7.01 11.95 14.89
C TYR A 93 -6.54 13.27 15.52
N HIS A 94 -5.36 13.76 15.14
CA HIS A 94 -5.02 15.17 15.30
C HIS A 94 -5.22 15.87 13.96
N GLN A 95 -6.44 16.38 13.83
CA GLN A 95 -6.80 17.53 13.01
C GLN A 95 -5.77 18.65 13.24
N HIS A 96 -4.81 18.82 12.32
CA HIS A 96 -4.01 20.04 12.24
C HIS A 96 -3.76 20.40 10.76
N GLY A 97 -4.59 21.34 10.28
CA GLY A 97 -4.33 22.35 9.26
C GLY A 97 -3.50 21.99 8.03
N TYR A 98 -4.17 21.57 6.95
CA TYR A 98 -3.75 21.94 5.59
C TYR A 98 -4.52 23.19 5.17
N GLN A 99 -4.12 24.33 5.71
CA GLN A 99 -4.45 25.65 5.19
C GLN A 99 -3.16 26.45 5.16
N ASP A 100 -2.58 26.55 3.96
CA ASP A 100 -1.84 27.68 3.37
C ASP A 100 -0.74 27.18 2.44
N GLY A 101 -0.76 27.64 1.19
CA GLY A 101 0.42 27.48 0.33
C GLY A 101 0.27 27.69 -1.17
N TYR A 102 -0.94 27.65 -1.77
CA TYR A 102 -1.09 27.91 -3.21
C TYR A 102 -1.48 29.36 -3.48
N HIS A 103 -0.59 30.29 -3.13
CA HIS A 103 -0.60 31.64 -3.70
C HIS A 103 0.82 32.13 -3.96
N GLN A 104 1.37 31.71 -5.11
CA GLN A 104 2.49 32.31 -5.84
C GLN A 104 2.48 31.57 -7.19
N GLY A 105 2.19 32.15 -8.34
CA GLY A 105 2.41 33.50 -8.83
C GLY A 105 3.02 33.31 -10.22
N TYR A 106 2.19 33.21 -11.26
CA TYR A 106 2.68 33.25 -12.65
C TYR A 106 2.56 34.69 -13.14
N GLY A 107 3.65 35.43 -12.99
CA GLY A 107 3.96 36.58 -13.84
C GLY A 107 4.99 36.12 -14.87
N TYR A 108 4.64 36.22 -16.15
CA TYR A 108 5.27 37.01 -17.23
C TYR A 108 4.60 36.61 -18.54
#